data_AF-A0A800A590-F1
#
_entry.id   AF-A0A800A590-F1
#
_cell.length_a   1.000
_cell.length_b   1.000
_cell.length_c   1.000
_cell.angle_alpha   90.00
_cell.angle_beta   90.00
_cell.angle_gamma   90.00
#
_symmetry.space_group_name_H-M   'P 1'
#
loop_
_entity.id
_entity.type
_entity.pdbx_description
1 polymer ?
#
loop_
_entity_poly.entity_id
_entity_poly.type
_entity_poly.pdbx_seq_one_letter_code
_entity_poly.pdbx_strand_id
1 'polypeptide(L)'
;MVFSISASRIRDVFWAWAGSALATRTTDIKTTVVISKMYFNKAFNFRNGRFGPVQSGAWGKRSLGRRWRQISLLVLMLVLGACSSNPLAGLNPFDGLSPFGESEEEANRGTIGFIQGFLGGVVVDEPRAALIGRDILSSGGSAADVAVAVSFALSVTKPSSASLGGGGICVVHDVENNVTETLDFLPREPSSISPSAIQPVAVPGTIRGLAVLHAKYGKLSWAQLVTPTEILARFGNRISRSFAFDLLRIPPAAMADPEFRKVFGRGKGGGIV
;
A
#
# COMPACT_ATOMS: atom_id res chain seq x y z
N MET A 1 22.93 0.33 -15.00
CA MET A 1 22.72 -0.69 -13.94
C MET A 1 21.23 -0.97 -13.89
N VAL A 2 20.82 -2.23 -14.01
CA VAL A 2 19.43 -2.66 -13.84
C VAL A 2 19.30 -3.14 -12.40
N PHE A 3 18.48 -2.49 -11.58
CA PHE A 3 18.10 -3.01 -10.28
C PHE A 3 16.75 -3.68 -10.41
N SER A 4 16.59 -4.87 -9.84
CA SER A 4 15.34 -5.62 -9.87
C SER A 4 14.70 -5.53 -8.49
N ILE A 5 13.56 -4.85 -8.42
CA ILE A 5 12.69 -4.91 -7.24
C ILE A 5 11.64 -5.96 -7.56
N SER A 6 11.63 -7.03 -6.76
CA SER A 6 10.64 -8.08 -6.90
C SER A 6 9.82 -8.17 -5.62
N ALA A 7 8.54 -7.85 -5.74
CA ALA A 7 7.57 -7.95 -4.67
C ALA A 7 6.36 -8.73 -5.19
N SER A 8 5.90 -9.70 -4.41
CA SER A 8 4.69 -10.47 -4.69
C SER A 8 3.92 -10.65 -3.40
N ARG A 9 2.61 -10.40 -3.46
CA ARG A 9 1.67 -10.77 -2.40
C ARG A 9 1.14 -12.18 -2.70
N ILE A 10 0.64 -12.92 -1.71
CA ILE A 10 0.15 -14.30 -1.90
C ILE A 10 -0.95 -14.45 -2.96
N ARG A 11 -1.70 -13.37 -3.25
CA ARG A 11 -2.69 -13.33 -4.32
C ARG A 11 -2.07 -13.01 -5.69
N ASP A 12 -0.80 -12.60 -5.73
CA ASP A 12 -0.03 -12.19 -6.90
C ASP A 12 1.04 -13.26 -7.20
N VAL A 13 0.69 -14.26 -7.99
CA VAL A 13 1.55 -15.44 -8.23
C VAL A 13 2.87 -15.06 -8.93
N PHE A 14 3.97 -15.60 -8.41
CA PHE A 14 5.35 -15.34 -8.82
C PHE A 14 5.86 -16.41 -9.80
N TRP A 15 6.51 -16.00 -10.89
CA TRP A 15 7.56 -16.77 -11.57
C TRP A 15 8.60 -15.81 -12.16
N ALA A 16 9.86 -15.98 -11.77
CA ALA A 16 11.01 -15.36 -12.43
C ALA A 16 11.90 -16.44 -13.08
N TRP A 17 12.06 -16.28 -14.39
CA TRP A 17 13.12 -16.76 -15.30
C TRP A 17 13.14 -18.22 -15.79
N ALA A 18 12.66 -18.46 -17.03
CA ALA A 18 13.49 -18.69 -18.23
C ALA A 18 12.65 -19.22 -19.41
N GLY A 19 12.73 -18.55 -20.56
CA GLY A 19 12.52 -19.12 -21.89
C GLY A 19 11.10 -19.55 -22.29
N SER A 20 10.34 -18.63 -22.91
CA SER A 20 9.59 -18.81 -24.17
C SER A 20 8.67 -17.62 -24.40
N ALA A 21 8.59 -17.16 -25.65
CA ALA A 21 7.88 -15.98 -26.08
C ALA A 21 6.41 -15.94 -25.61
N LEU A 22 6.10 -15.05 -24.67
CA LEU A 22 4.72 -14.59 -24.44
C LEU A 22 4.62 -13.16 -24.97
N ALA A 23 3.63 -12.93 -25.82
CA ALA A 23 3.35 -11.65 -26.45
C ALA A 23 3.08 -10.57 -25.39
N THR A 24 4.10 -9.78 -25.06
CA THR A 24 3.99 -8.57 -24.26
C THR A 24 3.31 -7.50 -25.11
N ARG A 25 2.10 -7.09 -24.73
CA ARG A 25 1.44 -5.94 -25.35
C ARG A 25 2.00 -4.66 -24.71
N THR A 26 2.97 -4.04 -25.38
CA THR A 26 3.45 -2.69 -25.05
C THR A 26 2.31 -1.71 -25.32
N THR A 27 1.71 -1.16 -24.27
CA THR A 27 0.75 -0.05 -24.41
C THR A 27 1.52 1.26 -24.44
N ASP A 28 1.75 1.74 -25.65
CA ASP A 28 2.22 3.09 -25.92
C ASP A 28 1.18 4.08 -25.39
N ILE A 29 1.60 5.00 -24.53
CA ILE A 29 0.69 5.90 -23.79
C ILE A 29 0.13 6.93 -24.77
N LYS A 30 -1.04 6.63 -25.35
CA LYS A 30 -2.00 7.63 -25.81
C LYS A 30 -3.07 7.80 -24.74
N THR A 31 -2.87 8.81 -23.90
CA THR A 31 -3.88 9.32 -22.96
C THR A 31 -5.06 9.90 -23.74
N THR A 32 -6.09 9.12 -24.01
CA THR A 32 -7.43 9.64 -24.24
C THR A 32 -8.04 9.96 -22.88
N VAL A 33 -8.06 11.25 -22.55
CA VAL A 33 -8.77 11.81 -21.41
C VAL A 33 -10.27 11.55 -21.63
N VAL A 34 -10.80 10.48 -21.05
CA VAL A 34 -12.24 10.27 -20.94
C VAL A 34 -12.70 10.96 -19.66
N ILE A 35 -13.00 12.25 -19.75
CA ILE A 35 -13.78 12.96 -18.73
C ILE A 35 -15.22 12.44 -18.87
N SER A 36 -15.53 11.36 -18.14
CA SER A 36 -16.91 10.89 -18.04
C SER A 36 -17.62 11.69 -16.95
N LYS A 37 -18.43 12.66 -17.38
CA LYS A 37 -19.45 13.34 -16.57
C LYS A 37 -20.36 12.28 -15.92
N MET A 38 -20.32 12.14 -14.60
CA MET A 38 -21.36 11.41 -13.87
C MET A 38 -22.61 12.29 -13.77
N TYR A 39 -23.58 12.01 -14.64
CA TYR A 39 -24.97 12.45 -14.47
C TYR A 39 -25.66 11.52 -13.48
N PHE A 40 -26.12 12.10 -12.36
CA PHE A 40 -27.01 11.43 -11.42
C PHE A 40 -28.45 11.54 -11.94
N ASN A 41 -29.11 10.42 -12.22
CA ASN A 41 -30.57 10.43 -12.33
C ASN A 41 -31.22 9.10 -11.96
N LYS A 42 -32.18 9.22 -11.02
CA LYS A 42 -33.44 8.50 -10.84
C LYS A 42 -33.46 6.96 -10.95
N ALA A 43 -33.83 6.31 -9.86
CA ALA A 43 -35.24 5.98 -9.53
C ALA A 43 -35.28 4.78 -8.57
N PHE A 44 -35.99 4.88 -7.46
CA PHE A 44 -36.73 3.74 -6.91
C PHE A 44 -37.96 4.24 -6.15
N ASN A 45 -39.10 3.70 -6.55
CA ASN A 45 -40.45 4.08 -6.17
C ASN A 45 -41.09 2.83 -5.59
N PHE A 46 -41.56 2.84 -4.34
CA PHE A 46 -42.40 1.76 -3.80
C PHE A 46 -43.46 2.29 -2.83
N ARG A 47 -44.61 2.58 -3.45
CA ARG A 47 -45.98 2.16 -3.12
C ARG A 47 -46.35 1.87 -1.65
N ASN A 48 -47.34 2.66 -1.21
CA ASN A 48 -48.19 2.58 -0.03
C ASN A 48 -48.64 1.18 0.43
N GLY A 49 -48.56 0.94 1.75
CA GLY A 49 -49.36 -0.04 2.48
C GLY A 49 -49.69 0.50 3.88
N ARG A 50 -50.94 0.90 4.10
CA ARG A 50 -51.49 1.28 5.42
C ARG A 50 -52.07 0.04 6.10
N PHE A 51 -51.78 -0.16 7.38
CA PHE A 51 -52.57 -1.02 8.27
C PHE A 51 -52.97 -0.22 9.52
N GLY A 52 -54.27 -0.31 9.88
CA GLY A 52 -54.91 0.44 10.97
C GLY A 52 -54.72 -0.19 12.35
N PRO A 53 -55.26 0.45 13.41
CA PRO A 53 -55.01 0.05 14.79
C PRO A 53 -55.92 -1.12 15.21
N VAL A 54 -55.34 -2.08 15.92
CA VAL A 54 -56.06 -3.20 16.56
C VAL A 54 -56.37 -2.83 18.01
N GLN A 55 -57.65 -2.89 18.38
CA GLN A 55 -58.16 -2.67 19.73
C GLN A 55 -57.74 -3.82 20.66
N SER A 56 -57.33 -3.49 21.89
CA SER A 56 -57.08 -4.48 22.94
C SER A 56 -58.29 -4.56 23.88
N GLY A 57 -58.88 -5.77 23.95
CA GLY A 57 -59.91 -6.12 24.91
C GLY A 57 -59.30 -6.47 26.27
N ALA A 58 -59.92 -5.94 27.33
CA ALA A 58 -59.63 -6.31 28.72
C ALA A 58 -60.09 -7.74 29.01
N TRP A 59 -59.25 -8.55 29.68
CA TRP A 59 -59.70 -9.78 30.32
C TRP A 59 -58.89 -10.13 31.58
N GLY A 60 -59.57 -10.03 32.72
CA GLY A 60 -59.62 -11.06 33.78
C GLY A 60 -58.37 -11.43 34.55
N LYS A 61 -58.23 -10.90 35.77
CA LYS A 61 -57.38 -11.48 36.83
C LYS A 61 -57.94 -12.84 37.25
N ARG A 62 -57.13 -13.90 37.15
CA ARG A 62 -57.31 -15.14 37.93
C ARG A 62 -55.96 -15.61 38.47
N SER A 63 -55.91 -15.77 39.78
CA SER A 63 -54.81 -16.34 40.55
C SER A 63 -54.68 -17.85 40.28
N LEU A 64 -53.46 -18.35 40.06
CA LEU A 64 -53.01 -19.74 40.31
C LEU A 64 -51.51 -19.76 39.96
N GLY A 65 -50.53 -20.04 40.81
CA GLY A 65 -50.44 -21.08 41.84
C GLY A 65 -49.27 -22.01 41.47
N ARG A 66 -48.11 -21.82 42.14
CA ARG A 66 -46.84 -22.61 42.12
C ARG A 66 -46.12 -22.92 40.80
N ARG A 67 -46.78 -23.13 39.66
CA ARG A 67 -46.10 -23.40 38.36
C ARG A 67 -45.31 -22.20 37.82
N TRP A 68 -45.77 -20.98 38.11
CA TRP A 68 -45.09 -19.75 37.70
C TRP A 68 -43.76 -19.49 38.41
N ARG A 69 -43.57 -20.02 39.63
CA ARG A 69 -42.29 -19.89 40.35
C ARG A 69 -41.18 -20.72 39.69
N GLN A 70 -41.50 -21.88 39.12
CA GLN A 70 -40.51 -22.70 38.43
C GLN A 70 -40.17 -22.17 37.03
N ILE A 71 -41.15 -21.58 36.33
CA ILE A 71 -40.90 -20.91 35.05
C ILE A 71 -40.05 -19.65 35.26
N SER A 72 -40.31 -18.86 36.32
CA SER A 72 -39.45 -17.71 36.66
C SER A 72 -38.01 -18.12 36.99
N LEU A 73 -37.80 -19.24 37.68
CA LEU A 73 -36.45 -19.70 38.03
C LEU A 73 -35.69 -20.24 36.81
N LEU A 74 -36.37 -20.93 35.89
CA LEU A 74 -35.76 -21.37 34.63
C LEU A 74 -35.42 -20.19 33.71
N VAL A 75 -36.29 -19.19 33.63
CA VAL A 75 -36.02 -17.95 32.86
C VAL A 75 -34.87 -17.16 33.50
N LEU A 76 -34.79 -17.09 34.83
CA LEU A 76 -33.70 -16.41 35.52
C LEU A 76 -32.34 -17.10 35.29
N MET A 77 -32.30 -18.44 35.30
CA MET A 77 -31.08 -19.21 34.97
C MET A 77 -30.66 -19.05 33.51
N LEU A 78 -31.63 -18.93 32.59
CA LEU A 78 -31.35 -18.70 31.17
C LEU A 78 -30.83 -17.29 30.90
N VAL A 79 -31.32 -16.29 31.64
CA VAL A 79 -30.83 -14.89 31.58
C VAL A 79 -29.44 -14.76 32.22
N LEU A 80 -29.16 -15.44 33.33
CA LEU A 80 -27.84 -15.44 33.97
C LEU A 80 -26.77 -16.15 33.10
N GLY A 81 -27.14 -17.22 32.38
CA GLY A 81 -26.23 -17.88 31.43
C GLY A 81 -25.93 -17.03 30.17
N ALA A 82 -26.83 -16.14 29.78
CA ALA A 82 -26.63 -15.22 28.66
C ALA A 82 -25.72 -14.02 29.02
N CYS A 83 -25.46 -13.77 30.30
CA CYS A 83 -24.53 -12.71 30.74
C CYS A 83 -23.05 -13.13 30.73
N SER A 84 -22.72 -14.42 30.60
CA SER A 84 -21.32 -14.88 30.54
C SER A 84 -20.74 -14.95 29.12
N SER A 85 -21.60 -14.94 28.09
CA SER A 85 -21.18 -14.80 26.70
C SER A 85 -21.73 -13.48 26.19
N ASN A 86 -20.92 -12.42 26.15
CA ASN A 86 -21.31 -11.14 25.54
C ASN A 86 -21.47 -11.34 24.03
N PRO A 87 -22.69 -11.52 23.47
CA PRO A 87 -22.90 -11.60 22.02
C PRO A 87 -22.97 -10.19 21.42
N LEU A 88 -22.85 -9.16 22.26
CA LEU A 88 -23.06 -7.74 21.95
C LEU A 88 -21.76 -7.00 21.64
N ALA A 89 -20.59 -7.64 21.76
CA ALA A 89 -19.31 -7.02 21.38
C ALA A 89 -19.18 -6.77 19.87
N GLY A 90 -20.11 -7.27 19.04
CA GLY A 90 -20.14 -7.06 17.59
C GLY A 90 -21.44 -6.42 17.07
N LEU A 91 -22.25 -5.83 17.95
CA LEU A 91 -23.50 -5.15 17.56
C LEU A 91 -23.50 -3.73 18.14
N ASN A 92 -22.59 -2.88 17.68
CA ASN A 92 -22.73 -1.45 17.91
C ASN A 92 -23.84 -0.96 16.95
N PRO A 93 -24.99 -0.47 17.46
CA PRO A 93 -26.06 0.09 16.61
C PRO A 93 -25.64 1.37 15.87
N PHE A 94 -24.39 1.82 16.05
CA PHE A 94 -23.79 2.98 15.41
C PHE A 94 -22.78 2.64 14.30
N ASP A 95 -22.41 1.37 14.09
CA ASP A 95 -21.47 0.97 13.00
C ASP A 95 -22.05 1.22 11.59
N GLY A 96 -23.37 1.40 11.48
CA GLY A 96 -24.06 1.74 10.23
C GLY A 96 -24.34 3.24 10.03
N LEU A 97 -23.92 4.11 10.97
CA LEU A 97 -24.26 5.54 10.98
C LEU A 97 -23.11 6.45 10.55
N SER A 98 -21.92 5.91 10.24
CA SER A 98 -20.91 6.68 9.53
C SER A 98 -21.35 6.87 8.07
N PRO A 99 -21.52 8.11 7.57
CA PRO A 99 -21.81 8.36 6.15
C PRO A 99 -20.65 7.93 5.23
N PHE A 100 -19.52 7.54 5.81
CA PHE A 100 -18.39 6.86 5.20
C PHE A 100 -18.23 5.51 5.93
N GLY A 101 -18.97 4.49 5.49
CA GLY A 101 -18.88 3.14 6.05
C GLY A 101 -17.55 2.49 5.71
N GLU A 102 -16.51 2.74 6.50
CA GLU A 102 -15.32 1.90 6.53
C GLU A 102 -15.52 0.86 7.63
N SER A 103 -15.49 -0.42 7.27
CA SER A 103 -15.43 -1.49 8.26
C SER A 103 -14.23 -1.28 9.19
N GLU A 104 -14.32 -1.65 10.47
CA GLU A 104 -13.19 -1.51 11.42
C GLU A 104 -11.90 -2.21 10.92
N GLU A 105 -12.02 -3.21 10.05
CA GLU A 105 -10.89 -3.85 9.35
C GLU A 105 -10.22 -2.91 8.33
N GLU A 106 -10.96 -2.04 7.64
CA GLU A 106 -10.40 -1.11 6.67
C GLU A 106 -9.73 0.10 7.36
N ALA A 107 -10.28 0.53 8.51
CA ALA A 107 -9.73 1.60 9.34
C ALA A 107 -8.33 1.28 9.91
N ASN A 108 -8.00 -0.01 10.10
CA ASN A 108 -6.70 -0.45 10.61
C ASN A 108 -5.63 -0.66 9.52
N ARG A 109 -6.00 -0.55 8.23
CA ARG A 109 -5.08 -0.72 7.11
C ARG A 109 -4.00 0.37 7.14
N GLY A 110 -2.75 -0.03 6.99
CA GLY A 110 -1.59 0.86 7.12
C GLY A 110 -0.87 0.79 8.46
N THR A 111 -1.36 -0.01 9.41
CA THR A 111 -0.64 -0.33 10.65
C THR A 111 0.15 -1.63 10.49
N ILE A 112 1.43 -1.65 10.87
CA ILE A 112 2.26 -2.86 10.82
C ILE A 112 1.61 -3.96 11.66
N GLY A 113 1.49 -5.18 11.11
CA GLY A 113 0.78 -6.29 11.74
C GLY A 113 -0.72 -6.33 11.40
N PHE A 114 -1.21 -5.46 10.51
CA PHE A 114 -2.58 -5.51 10.01
C PHE A 114 -2.93 -6.89 9.44
N ILE A 115 -2.03 -7.48 8.63
CA ILE A 115 -2.21 -8.85 8.16
C ILE A 115 -1.35 -9.81 8.96
N GLN A 116 -2.00 -10.85 9.48
CA GLN A 116 -1.38 -11.94 10.23
C GLN A 116 -1.08 -13.12 9.30
N GLY A 117 0.09 -13.76 9.48
CA GLY A 117 0.51 -14.93 8.70
C GLY A 117 1.44 -14.62 7.52
N PHE A 118 1.52 -15.54 6.55
CA PHE A 118 2.38 -15.38 5.36
C PHE A 118 1.66 -14.50 4.32
N LEU A 119 2.35 -13.47 3.83
CA LEU A 119 1.77 -12.42 3.00
C LEU A 119 2.30 -12.43 1.57
N GLY A 120 3.43 -13.11 1.35
CA GLY A 120 4.24 -13.02 0.16
C GLY A 120 5.70 -12.69 0.50
N GLY A 121 6.46 -12.27 -0.51
CA GLY A 121 7.89 -12.03 -0.41
C GLY A 121 8.32 -10.74 -1.09
N VAL A 122 9.38 -10.14 -0.55
CA VAL A 122 10.07 -9.01 -1.15
C VAL A 122 11.57 -9.29 -1.16
N VAL A 123 12.20 -9.09 -2.31
CA VAL A 123 13.64 -9.31 -2.49
C VAL A 123 14.27 -8.01 -2.98
N VAL A 124 15.30 -7.56 -2.26
CA VAL A 124 15.97 -6.26 -2.48
C VAL A 124 17.46 -6.39 -2.17
N ASP A 125 18.29 -5.62 -2.89
CA ASP A 125 19.76 -5.58 -2.73
C ASP A 125 20.25 -4.92 -1.43
N GLU A 126 19.36 -4.26 -0.68
CA GLU A 126 19.67 -3.53 0.55
C GLU A 126 18.74 -3.99 1.70
N PRO A 127 19.31 -4.36 2.87
CA PRO A 127 18.55 -4.98 3.94
C PRO A 127 17.51 -4.05 4.59
N ARG A 128 17.78 -2.74 4.74
CA ARG A 128 16.80 -1.80 5.33
C ARG A 128 15.61 -1.57 4.39
N ALA A 129 15.84 -1.50 3.09
CA ALA A 129 14.80 -1.40 2.07
C ALA A 129 13.95 -2.68 2.04
N ALA A 130 14.57 -3.85 2.20
CA ALA A 130 13.82 -5.10 2.37
C ALA A 130 12.92 -5.10 3.63
N LEU A 131 13.42 -4.57 4.76
CA LEU A 131 12.62 -4.42 5.98
C LEU A 131 11.44 -3.45 5.79
N ILE A 132 11.66 -2.31 5.13
CA ILE A 132 10.56 -1.39 4.77
C ILE A 132 9.53 -2.11 3.88
N GLY A 133 9.97 -2.86 2.88
CA GLY A 133 9.07 -3.62 2.02
C GLY A 133 8.23 -4.65 2.79
N ARG A 134 8.85 -5.35 3.76
CA ARG A 134 8.14 -6.26 4.66
C ARG A 134 7.09 -5.53 5.50
N ASP A 135 7.44 -4.38 6.06
CA ASP A 135 6.55 -3.63 6.95
C ASP A 135 5.33 -3.09 6.17
N ILE A 136 5.54 -2.65 4.92
CA ILE A 136 4.46 -2.24 4.00
C ILE A 136 3.57 -3.42 3.58
N LEU A 137 4.15 -4.62 3.35
CA LEU A 137 3.35 -5.83 3.14
C LEU A 137 2.50 -6.15 4.38
N SER A 138 3.12 -6.09 5.56
CA SER A 138 2.48 -6.37 6.84
C SER A 138 1.36 -5.38 7.16
N SER A 139 1.49 -4.12 6.71
CA SER A 139 0.47 -3.09 6.86
C SER A 139 -0.69 -3.19 5.86
N GLY A 140 -0.65 -4.17 4.96
CA GLY A 140 -1.71 -4.46 4.00
C GLY A 140 -1.56 -3.84 2.63
N GLY A 141 -0.37 -3.31 2.30
CA GLY A 141 -0.06 -2.78 0.98
C GLY A 141 -0.11 -3.82 -0.15
N SER A 142 -0.29 -3.36 -1.37
CA SER A 142 -0.15 -4.18 -2.58
C SER A 142 1.32 -4.39 -2.94
N ALA A 143 1.60 -5.32 -3.88
CA ALA A 143 2.95 -5.46 -4.44
C ALA A 143 3.46 -4.15 -5.08
N ALA A 144 2.56 -3.34 -5.64
CA ALA A 144 2.88 -2.02 -6.17
C ALA A 144 3.28 -1.02 -5.08
N ASP A 145 2.56 -0.98 -3.95
CA ASP A 145 2.92 -0.14 -2.80
C ASP A 145 4.32 -0.46 -2.27
N VAL A 146 4.63 -1.76 -2.20
CA VAL A 146 5.94 -2.25 -1.78
C VAL A 146 7.01 -1.81 -2.77
N ALA A 147 6.77 -1.97 -4.08
CA ALA A 147 7.72 -1.54 -5.10
C ALA A 147 8.01 -0.03 -5.02
N VAL A 148 6.99 0.79 -4.75
CA VAL A 148 7.13 2.24 -4.56
C VAL A 148 7.94 2.57 -3.31
N ALA A 149 7.56 2.01 -2.15
CA ALA A 149 8.26 2.25 -0.88
C ALA A 149 9.73 1.79 -0.94
N VAL A 150 9.99 0.62 -1.54
CA VAL A 150 11.35 0.09 -1.74
C VAL A 150 12.16 0.96 -2.69
N SER A 151 11.56 1.47 -3.76
CA SER A 151 12.25 2.39 -4.69
C SER A 151 12.69 3.68 -4.00
N PHE A 152 11.83 4.23 -3.13
CA PHE A 152 12.21 5.36 -2.28
C PHE A 152 13.30 4.96 -1.29
N ALA A 153 13.15 3.84 -0.58
CA ALA A 153 14.14 3.39 0.39
C ALA A 153 15.53 3.18 -0.24
N LEU A 154 15.60 2.59 -1.44
CA LEU A 154 16.84 2.39 -2.18
C LEU A 154 17.48 3.71 -2.61
N SER A 155 16.69 4.74 -2.91
CA SER A 155 17.22 6.06 -3.27
C SER A 155 18.03 6.72 -2.14
N VAL A 156 17.83 6.28 -0.89
CA VAL A 156 18.54 6.77 0.30
C VAL A 156 19.58 5.77 0.79
N THR A 157 19.27 4.47 0.75
CA THR A 157 20.12 3.41 1.33
C THR A 157 21.16 2.86 0.36
N LYS A 158 20.91 2.92 -0.95
CA LYS A 158 21.83 2.49 -2.02
C LYS A 158 21.69 3.39 -3.27
N PRO A 159 22.03 4.68 -3.16
CA PRO A 159 21.89 5.66 -4.24
C PRO A 159 22.76 5.34 -5.48
N SER A 160 23.75 4.47 -5.34
CA SER A 160 24.57 3.95 -6.45
C SER A 160 23.78 3.11 -7.46
N SER A 161 22.64 2.55 -7.06
CA SER A 161 21.85 1.62 -7.89
C SER A 161 20.49 2.17 -8.29
N ALA A 162 19.75 2.75 -7.34
CA ALA A 162 18.45 3.36 -7.61
C ALA A 162 18.44 4.82 -7.15
N SER A 163 17.78 5.70 -7.90
CA SER A 163 17.67 7.11 -7.56
C SER A 163 16.40 7.74 -8.13
N LEU A 164 16.02 8.88 -7.54
CA LEU A 164 14.88 9.67 -8.03
C LEU A 164 15.16 10.33 -9.37
N GLY A 165 16.44 10.56 -9.70
CA GLY A 165 16.92 11.14 -10.95
C GLY A 165 17.10 10.15 -12.09
N GLY A 166 16.72 8.89 -11.91
CA GLY A 166 16.86 7.84 -12.91
C GLY A 166 15.57 7.52 -13.66
N GLY A 167 15.43 6.24 -14.00
CA GLY A 167 14.22 5.66 -14.55
C GLY A 167 14.35 4.13 -14.58
N GLY A 168 13.38 3.46 -15.19
CA GLY A 168 13.35 2.01 -15.19
C GLY A 168 12.11 1.45 -15.85
N ILE A 169 11.94 0.15 -15.67
CA ILE A 169 10.82 -0.63 -16.19
C ILE A 169 10.26 -1.44 -15.03
N CYS A 170 8.94 -1.43 -14.87
CA CYS A 170 8.25 -2.27 -13.90
C CYS A 170 7.32 -3.23 -14.64
N VAL A 171 7.48 -4.54 -14.40
CA VAL A 171 6.57 -5.55 -14.92
C VAL A 171 5.61 -5.92 -13.79
N VAL A 172 4.32 -5.78 -14.04
CA VAL A 172 3.26 -6.04 -13.07
C VAL A 172 2.38 -7.14 -13.62
N HIS A 173 2.13 -8.15 -12.81
CA HIS A 173 1.10 -9.15 -13.08
C HIS A 173 -0.09 -8.88 -12.15
N ASP A 174 -1.21 -8.52 -12.74
CA ASP A 174 -2.48 -8.34 -12.04
C ASP A 174 -3.25 -9.66 -12.10
N VAL A 175 -3.38 -10.30 -10.94
CA VAL A 175 -4.07 -11.59 -10.83
C VAL A 175 -5.58 -11.46 -10.91
N GLU A 176 -6.15 -10.32 -10.52
CA GLU A 176 -7.60 -10.13 -10.58
C GLU A 176 -8.09 -10.11 -12.03
N ASN A 177 -7.32 -9.45 -12.90
CA ASN A 177 -7.62 -9.36 -14.33
C ASN A 177 -6.88 -10.42 -15.17
N ASN A 178 -5.94 -11.16 -14.57
CA ASN A 178 -5.02 -12.09 -15.24
C ASN A 178 -4.27 -11.43 -16.42
N VAL A 179 -3.79 -10.21 -16.22
CA VAL A 179 -3.07 -9.41 -17.22
C VAL A 179 -1.66 -9.10 -16.72
N THR A 180 -0.68 -9.21 -17.61
CA THR A 180 0.68 -8.75 -17.35
C THR A 180 0.93 -7.47 -18.15
N GLU A 181 1.18 -6.38 -17.43
CA GLU A 181 1.51 -5.07 -18.00
C GLU A 181 2.98 -4.74 -17.72
N THR A 182 3.55 -3.88 -18.57
CA THR A 182 4.87 -3.32 -18.36
C THR A 182 4.77 -1.80 -18.35
N LEU A 183 5.19 -1.18 -17.25
CA LEU A 183 5.30 0.25 -17.11
C LEU A 183 6.72 0.66 -17.46
N ASP A 184 6.86 1.37 -18.58
CA ASP A 184 8.11 1.98 -19.00
C ASP A 184 8.17 3.44 -18.53
N PHE A 185 9.17 3.73 -17.69
CA PHE A 185 9.52 5.06 -17.22
C PHE A 185 11.03 5.29 -17.36
N LEU A 186 11.62 4.79 -18.46
CA LEU A 186 13.00 5.07 -18.82
C LEU A 186 13.23 6.58 -18.99
N PRO A 187 14.42 7.08 -18.62
CA PRO A 187 14.78 8.48 -18.85
C PRO A 187 14.70 8.82 -20.33
N ARG A 188 14.14 9.99 -20.65
CA ARG A 188 14.00 10.46 -22.04
C ARG A 188 15.00 11.55 -22.36
N GLU A 189 15.34 11.67 -23.63
CA GLU A 189 16.15 12.79 -24.11
C GLU A 189 15.44 14.12 -23.81
N PRO A 190 16.14 15.14 -23.29
CA PRO A 190 15.57 16.46 -23.12
C PRO A 190 15.25 17.09 -24.48
N SER A 191 14.23 17.95 -24.53
CA SER A 191 13.82 18.64 -25.77
C SER A 191 14.87 19.61 -26.31
N SER A 192 15.80 20.06 -25.47
CA SER A 192 16.95 20.86 -25.87
C SER A 192 18.14 20.57 -24.95
N ILE A 193 19.34 20.54 -25.52
CA ILE A 193 20.61 20.42 -24.80
C ILE A 193 21.40 21.70 -25.07
N SER A 194 21.85 22.38 -24.01
CA SER A 194 22.71 23.56 -24.16
C SER A 194 24.04 23.15 -24.81
N PRO A 195 24.55 23.88 -25.82
CA PRO A 195 25.86 23.62 -26.40
C PRO A 195 27.03 23.69 -25.39
N SER A 196 26.83 24.40 -24.27
CA SER A 196 27.81 24.51 -23.17
C SER A 196 27.68 23.40 -22.11
N ALA A 197 26.75 22.47 -22.26
CA ALA A 197 26.54 21.39 -21.30
C ALA A 197 27.70 20.39 -21.35
N ILE A 198 28.52 20.37 -20.31
CA ILE A 198 29.67 19.44 -20.18
C ILE A 198 29.18 18.00 -20.00
N GLN A 199 28.02 17.79 -19.36
CA GLN A 199 27.48 16.46 -19.09
C GLN A 199 25.93 16.51 -19.12
N PRO A 200 25.30 16.36 -20.30
CA PRO A 200 23.85 16.42 -20.40
C PRO A 200 23.20 15.24 -19.67
N VAL A 201 22.11 15.51 -18.95
CA VAL A 201 21.36 14.52 -18.16
C VAL A 201 20.00 14.29 -18.84
N ALA A 202 19.59 13.03 -18.96
CA ALA A 202 18.27 12.67 -19.46
C ALA A 202 17.16 13.09 -18.47
N VAL A 203 15.95 13.33 -18.97
CA VAL A 203 14.79 13.68 -18.15
C VAL A 203 14.41 12.50 -17.26
N PRO A 204 14.45 12.63 -15.92
CA PRO A 204 14.12 11.54 -15.00
C PRO A 204 12.68 11.06 -15.14
N GLY A 205 12.49 9.74 -15.09
CA GLY A 205 11.18 9.08 -15.20
C GLY A 205 10.69 8.43 -13.90
N THR A 206 11.58 8.17 -12.92
CA THR A 206 11.28 7.36 -11.73
C THR A 206 10.02 7.80 -11.00
N ILE A 207 9.93 9.07 -10.57
CA ILE A 207 8.79 9.55 -9.76
C ILE A 207 7.46 9.41 -10.50
N ARG A 208 7.45 9.73 -11.79
CA ARG A 208 6.23 9.59 -12.63
C ARG A 208 5.84 8.13 -12.76
N GLY A 209 6.81 7.23 -12.98
CA GLY A 209 6.59 5.79 -13.03
C GLY A 209 5.98 5.25 -11.72
N LEU A 210 6.56 5.62 -10.58
CA LEU A 210 6.07 5.21 -9.26
C LEU A 210 4.68 5.77 -8.95
N ALA A 211 4.41 7.02 -9.32
CA ALA A 211 3.09 7.63 -9.15
C ALA A 211 2.02 6.93 -10.00
N VAL A 212 2.32 6.59 -11.26
CA VAL A 212 1.39 5.83 -12.13
C VAL A 212 1.18 4.41 -11.61
N LEU A 213 2.25 3.75 -11.15
CA LEU A 213 2.18 2.41 -10.56
C LEU A 213 1.28 2.39 -9.33
N HIS A 214 1.46 3.36 -8.42
CA HIS A 214 0.63 3.51 -7.22
C HIS A 214 -0.81 3.91 -7.56
N ALA A 215 -1.03 4.80 -8.52
CA ALA A 215 -2.38 5.19 -8.91
C ALA A 215 -3.19 4.03 -9.51
N LYS A 216 -2.53 3.09 -10.20
CA LYS A 216 -3.19 1.91 -10.78
C LYS A 216 -3.43 0.78 -9.77
N TYR A 217 -2.45 0.48 -8.93
CA TYR A 217 -2.43 -0.75 -8.12
C TYR A 217 -2.21 -0.52 -6.62
N GLY A 218 -2.05 0.72 -6.19
CA GLY A 218 -1.78 1.07 -4.79
C GLY A 218 -3.01 0.93 -3.90
N LYS A 219 -2.77 0.62 -2.63
CA LYS A 219 -3.81 0.46 -1.60
C LYS A 219 -3.59 1.34 -0.37
N LEU A 220 -2.33 1.66 -0.07
CA LEU A 220 -1.97 2.56 1.05
C LEU A 220 -1.96 4.01 0.60
N SER A 221 -1.87 4.95 1.56
CA SER A 221 -1.65 6.35 1.22
C SER A 221 -0.21 6.60 0.76
N TRP A 222 -0.01 7.52 -0.18
CA TRP A 222 1.33 7.91 -0.64
C TRP A 222 2.25 8.33 0.51
N ALA A 223 1.71 9.02 1.51
CA ALA A 223 2.44 9.42 2.70
C ALA A 223 3.06 8.22 3.43
N GLN A 224 2.28 7.15 3.64
CA GLN A 224 2.76 5.93 4.30
C GLN A 224 3.91 5.25 3.55
N LEU A 225 3.99 5.41 2.22
CA LEU A 225 5.08 4.84 1.42
C LEU A 225 6.37 5.68 1.50
N VAL A 226 6.25 7.01 1.64
CA VAL A 226 7.39 7.93 1.64
C VAL A 226 7.96 8.16 3.03
N THR A 227 7.11 8.24 4.06
CA THR A 227 7.52 8.56 5.45
C THR A 227 8.67 7.69 5.98
N PRO A 228 8.68 6.36 5.81
CA PRO A 228 9.79 5.52 6.29
C PRO A 228 11.13 5.93 5.67
N THR A 229 11.12 6.28 4.39
CA THR A 229 12.31 6.72 3.66
C THR A 229 12.74 8.13 4.08
N GLU A 230 11.78 9.03 4.29
CA GLU A 230 12.04 10.39 4.77
C GLU A 230 12.80 10.37 6.11
N ILE A 231 12.38 9.50 7.04
CA ILE A 231 13.05 9.32 8.33
C ILE A 231 14.50 8.88 8.13
N LEU A 232 14.74 7.90 7.25
CA LEU A 232 16.10 7.45 6.93
C LEU A 232 16.96 8.56 6.30
N ALA A 233 16.36 9.42 5.47
CA ALA A 233 17.08 10.52 4.83
C ALA A 233 17.42 11.64 5.82
N ARG A 234 16.48 11.98 6.72
CA ARG A 234 16.64 13.05 7.71
C ARG A 234 17.63 12.70 8.82
N PHE A 235 17.52 11.49 9.37
CA PHE A 235 18.29 11.07 10.54
C PHE A 235 19.51 10.21 10.17
N GLY A 236 19.66 9.87 8.89
CA GLY A 236 20.72 9.01 8.39
C GLY A 236 20.44 7.52 8.60
N ASN A 237 21.24 6.70 7.92
CA ASN A 237 21.20 5.26 8.03
C ASN A 237 22.64 4.71 8.16
N ARG A 238 22.75 3.47 8.65
CA ARG A 238 24.03 2.75 8.60
C ARG A 238 24.21 2.20 7.19
N ILE A 239 25.42 2.36 6.67
CA ILE A 239 25.76 1.90 5.33
C ILE A 239 25.82 0.38 5.30
N SER A 240 25.10 -0.20 4.35
CA SER A 240 25.13 -1.64 4.11
C SER A 240 26.45 -2.05 3.45
N ARG A 241 26.83 -3.33 3.59
CA ARG A 241 28.01 -3.87 2.91
C ARG A 241 27.94 -3.69 1.39
N SER A 242 26.75 -3.81 0.80
CA SER A 242 26.55 -3.68 -0.64
C SER A 242 26.79 -2.24 -1.09
N PHE A 243 26.35 -1.23 -0.35
CA PHE A 243 26.61 0.16 -0.68
C PHE A 243 28.06 0.58 -0.37
N ALA A 244 28.66 0.10 0.72
CA ALA A 244 30.07 0.32 1.02
C ALA A 244 30.99 -0.17 -0.12
N PHE A 245 30.66 -1.32 -0.72
CA PHE A 245 31.42 -1.84 -1.85
C PHE A 245 31.29 -0.97 -3.12
N ASP A 246 30.12 -0.38 -3.35
CA ASP A 246 29.92 0.56 -4.46
C ASP A 246 30.71 1.86 -4.24
N LEU A 247 30.78 2.35 -2.99
CA LEU A 247 31.53 3.56 -2.65
C LEU A 247 33.04 3.41 -2.93
N LEU A 248 33.61 2.23 -2.73
CA LEU A 248 35.02 1.95 -3.03
C LEU A 248 35.35 2.05 -4.53
N ARG A 249 34.35 1.96 -5.40
CA ARG A 249 34.50 2.05 -6.86
C ARG A 249 34.37 3.48 -7.38
N ILE A 250 34.03 4.43 -6.51
CA ILE A 250 33.88 5.83 -6.91
C ILE A 250 35.26 6.39 -7.28
N PRO A 251 35.43 6.97 -8.48
CA PRO A 251 36.71 7.54 -8.87
C PRO A 251 37.07 8.74 -7.98
N PRO A 252 38.35 8.94 -7.65
CA PRO A 252 38.80 10.08 -6.84
C PRO A 252 38.34 11.44 -7.39
N ALA A 253 38.18 11.56 -8.71
CA ALA A 253 37.66 12.73 -9.39
C ALA A 253 36.22 13.09 -8.97
N ALA A 254 35.35 12.11 -8.69
CA ALA A 254 33.99 12.39 -8.20
C ALA A 254 34.03 12.91 -6.75
N MET A 255 34.98 12.43 -5.95
CA MET A 255 35.23 12.98 -4.61
C MET A 255 35.86 14.38 -4.64
N ALA A 256 36.27 14.90 -5.81
CA ALA A 256 36.76 16.26 -5.97
C ALA A 256 35.62 17.29 -5.86
N ASP A 257 34.39 16.92 -6.26
CA ASP A 257 33.20 17.76 -6.16
C ASP A 257 32.83 18.04 -4.69
N PRO A 258 32.76 19.31 -4.26
CA PRO A 258 32.41 19.67 -2.88
C PRO A 258 31.02 19.19 -2.46
N GLU A 259 30.01 19.19 -3.34
CA GLU A 259 28.66 18.76 -2.97
C GLU A 259 28.59 17.24 -2.80
N PHE A 260 29.26 16.49 -3.69
CA PHE A 260 29.40 15.05 -3.53
C PHE A 260 30.12 14.69 -2.22
N ARG A 261 31.22 15.38 -1.92
CA ARG A 261 32.01 15.16 -0.69
C ARG A 261 31.25 15.54 0.58
N LYS A 262 30.34 16.50 0.52
CA LYS A 262 29.51 16.90 1.67
C LYS A 262 28.60 15.76 2.13
N VAL A 263 28.06 14.98 1.18
CA VAL A 263 27.14 13.87 1.48
C VAL A 263 27.89 12.56 1.68
N PHE A 264 28.84 12.23 0.80
CA PHE A 264 29.52 10.93 0.77
C PHE A 264 30.98 10.96 1.24
N GLY A 265 31.47 12.11 1.69
CA GLY A 265 32.83 12.25 2.21
C GLY A 265 32.95 11.93 3.69
N ARG A 266 34.14 11.51 4.10
CA ARG A 266 34.51 11.23 5.50
C ARG A 266 34.83 12.56 6.21
N GLY A 267 33.84 13.20 6.83
CA GLY A 267 34.00 14.49 7.52
C GLY A 267 33.32 14.53 8.90
N LYS A 268 33.66 15.51 9.75
CA LYS A 268 33.10 15.70 11.12
C LYS A 268 31.58 15.98 11.19
N GLY A 269 30.91 16.03 10.05
CA GLY A 269 29.45 16.05 9.90
C GLY A 269 28.96 15.37 8.61
N GLY A 270 29.80 14.51 7.99
CA GLY A 270 29.54 13.83 6.73
C GLY A 270 29.12 12.37 6.96
N GLY A 271 27.95 12.01 6.43
CA GLY A 271 27.15 10.84 6.79
C GLY A 271 27.62 9.48 6.25
N ILE A 272 28.84 9.08 6.59
CA ILE A 272 29.33 7.71 6.39
C ILE A 272 29.99 7.24 7.70
N VAL A 273 29.22 6.51 8.52
CA VAL A 273 29.70 5.73 9.68
C VAL A 273 29.73 4.26 9.32
#